data_AF-A0A944ST17-F1
#
_entry.id   AF-A0A944ST17-F1
#
_cell.length_a   1.000
_cell.length_b   1.000
_cell.length_c   1.000
_cell.angle_alpha   90.00
_cell.angle_beta   90.00
_cell.angle_gamma   90.00
#
_symmetry.space_group_name_H-M   'P 1'
#
loop_
_entity.id
_entity.type
_entity.pdbx_description
1 polymer ?
#
loop_
_entity_poly.entity_id
_entity_poly.type
_entity_poly.pdbx_seq_one_letter_code
_entity_poly.pdbx_strand_id
1 'polypeptide(L)'
;MQLTLTQPDDWHLHLRDGAALTRTVPDTSRYFGRAIIMPNLVPPIVTTAQALVYRQRILDAVPAGRDFEPLMTLYLTDMTTPAEIQKAHASSVVHAVKLYPAGATTNSDAGVTDLQLCHDALAEMARLEMPLLIHGEVTDHDIDIFDREKVFINRVLAPLMRNHPTLRIVLEHITTADAADFVMNANDNIAATITPH
;
A
#
# COMPACT_ATOMS: atom_id res chain seq x y z
N MET A 1 -6.85 -18.73 29.55
CA MET A 1 -6.15 -17.43 29.64
C MET A 1 -6.91 -16.44 28.78
N GLN A 2 -7.16 -15.22 29.26
CA GLN A 2 -7.84 -14.16 28.51
C GLN A 2 -6.86 -13.00 28.32
N LEU A 3 -6.72 -12.52 27.09
CA LEU A 3 -5.94 -11.32 26.75
C LEU A 3 -6.91 -10.25 26.26
N THR A 4 -6.76 -9.03 26.80
CA THR A 4 -7.52 -7.85 26.38
C THR A 4 -6.54 -6.86 25.78
N LEU A 5 -6.85 -6.37 24.58
CA LEU A 5 -6.08 -5.34 23.87
C LEU A 5 -7.03 -4.23 23.41
N THR A 6 -6.49 -3.03 23.21
CA THR A 6 -7.16 -1.97 22.45
C THR A 6 -7.55 -2.51 21.08
N GLN A 7 -8.70 -2.11 20.55
CA GLN A 7 -9.14 -2.55 19.22
C GLN A 7 -8.03 -2.25 18.18
N PRO A 8 -7.56 -3.26 17.44
CA PRO A 8 -6.46 -3.10 16.50
C PRO A 8 -6.95 -2.54 15.17
N ASP A 9 -5.98 -2.26 14.28
CA ASP A 9 -6.18 -1.90 12.88
C ASP A 9 -5.37 -2.83 11.97
N ASP A 10 -5.81 -2.98 10.72
CA ASP A 10 -5.12 -3.77 9.70
C ASP A 10 -4.44 -2.86 8.65
N TRP A 11 -3.12 -2.75 8.70
CA TRP A 11 -2.36 -1.83 7.85
C TRP A 11 -2.11 -2.38 6.43
N HIS A 12 -2.63 -3.55 6.06
CA HIS A 12 -2.53 -4.08 4.69
C HIS A 12 -3.68 -5.04 4.35
N LEU A 13 -4.77 -4.53 3.77
CA LEU A 13 -5.95 -5.35 3.48
C LEU A 13 -6.41 -5.31 2.02
N HIS A 14 -6.76 -6.49 1.50
CA HIS A 14 -7.38 -6.67 0.17
C HIS A 14 -8.86 -7.07 0.34
N LEU A 15 -9.76 -6.10 0.19
CA LEU A 15 -11.21 -6.35 0.31
C LEU A 15 -11.86 -6.91 -0.97
N ARG A 16 -11.22 -6.78 -2.13
CA ARG A 16 -11.78 -7.09 -3.46
C ARG A 16 -13.04 -6.25 -3.74
N ASP A 17 -13.94 -6.70 -4.62
CA ASP A 17 -15.17 -5.97 -4.95
C ASP A 17 -16.34 -6.93 -5.22
N GLY A 18 -17.54 -6.38 -5.44
CA GLY A 18 -18.74 -7.13 -5.80
C GLY A 18 -19.11 -8.18 -4.74
N ALA A 19 -19.36 -9.42 -5.17
CA ALA A 19 -19.79 -10.50 -4.28
C ALA A 19 -18.74 -10.89 -3.23
N ALA A 20 -17.45 -10.63 -3.48
CA ALA A 20 -16.42 -10.88 -2.47
C ALA A 20 -16.47 -9.83 -1.36
N LEU A 21 -16.78 -8.58 -1.70
CA LEU A 21 -16.84 -7.44 -0.77
C LEU A 21 -17.86 -7.65 0.35
N THR A 22 -19.00 -8.25 0.01
CA THR A 22 -20.08 -8.56 0.98
C THR A 22 -19.69 -9.64 2.00
N ARG A 23 -18.55 -10.31 1.81
CA ARG A 23 -17.96 -11.26 2.76
C ARG A 23 -16.75 -10.66 3.47
N THR A 24 -15.83 -10.06 2.74
CA THR A 24 -14.56 -9.55 3.29
C THR A 24 -14.76 -8.37 4.24
N VAL A 25 -15.72 -7.48 3.98
CA VAL A 25 -16.00 -6.32 4.84
C VAL A 25 -16.57 -6.74 6.20
N PRO A 26 -17.60 -7.61 6.27
CA PRO A 26 -18.06 -8.15 7.55
C PRO A 26 -16.97 -8.88 8.35
N ASP A 27 -16.09 -9.63 7.66
CA ASP A 27 -15.02 -10.38 8.32
C ASP A 27 -13.99 -9.45 8.99
N THR A 28 -13.56 -8.37 8.31
CA THR A 28 -12.60 -7.41 8.89
C THR A 28 -13.21 -6.52 9.97
N SER A 29 -14.40 -5.96 9.72
CA SER A 29 -15.09 -5.01 10.62
C SER A 29 -15.54 -5.65 11.94
N ARG A 30 -15.47 -6.98 12.04
CA ARG A 30 -15.67 -7.70 13.30
C ARG A 30 -14.55 -7.44 14.32
N TYR A 31 -13.32 -7.20 13.85
CA TYR A 31 -12.11 -7.17 14.67
C TYR A 31 -11.38 -5.84 14.61
N PHE A 32 -11.28 -5.25 13.42
CA PHE A 32 -10.47 -4.06 13.19
C PHE A 32 -11.31 -2.79 13.16
N GLY A 33 -10.78 -1.70 13.75
CA GLY A 33 -11.41 -0.38 13.69
C GLY A 33 -11.15 0.29 12.35
N ARG A 34 -9.91 0.22 11.87
CA ARG A 34 -9.49 0.74 10.56
C ARG A 34 -8.75 -0.30 9.76
N ALA A 35 -8.73 -0.11 8.45
CA ALA A 35 -7.79 -0.82 7.61
C ALA A 35 -7.29 0.00 6.42
N ILE A 36 -6.02 -0.17 6.06
CA ILE A 36 -5.46 0.34 4.80
C ILE A 36 -5.93 -0.57 3.66
N ILE A 37 -6.73 0.00 2.76
CA ILE A 37 -7.35 -0.75 1.67
C ILE A 37 -6.50 -0.67 0.42
N MET A 38 -5.98 -1.81 -0.02
CA MET A 38 -5.11 -1.91 -1.19
C MET A 38 -5.87 -1.66 -2.50
N PRO A 39 -5.22 -1.05 -3.52
CA PRO A 39 -5.93 -0.44 -4.66
C PRO A 39 -5.93 -1.30 -5.94
N ASN A 40 -5.43 -2.54 -5.88
CA ASN A 40 -5.26 -3.46 -7.02
C ASN A 40 -6.54 -4.22 -7.40
N LEU A 41 -7.66 -3.48 -7.53
CA LEU A 41 -8.85 -3.97 -8.22
C LEU A 41 -8.59 -4.15 -9.72
N VAL A 42 -9.59 -4.66 -10.45
CA VAL A 42 -9.58 -4.75 -11.92
C VAL A 42 -10.74 -3.93 -12.47
N PRO A 43 -10.50 -2.74 -13.05
CA PRO A 43 -9.22 -2.01 -13.13
C PRO A 43 -8.75 -1.45 -11.77
N PRO A 44 -7.45 -1.10 -11.61
CA PRO A 44 -6.92 -0.56 -10.36
C PRO A 44 -7.48 0.82 -10.04
N ILE A 45 -7.42 1.18 -8.76
CA ILE A 45 -7.84 2.49 -8.24
C ILE A 45 -6.66 3.45 -8.37
N VAL A 46 -6.65 4.26 -9.43
CA VAL A 46 -5.54 5.18 -9.77
C VAL A 46 -5.88 6.66 -9.55
N THR A 47 -7.12 6.98 -9.18
CA THR A 47 -7.57 8.35 -8.90
C THR A 47 -8.34 8.43 -7.58
N THR A 48 -8.28 9.59 -6.96
CA THR A 48 -9.05 9.98 -5.77
C THR A 48 -10.55 9.77 -6.00
N ALA A 49 -11.05 10.07 -7.19
CA ALA A 49 -12.46 9.87 -7.51
C ALA A 49 -12.85 8.38 -7.45
N GLN A 50 -12.03 7.49 -8.02
CA GLN A 50 -12.25 6.05 -7.92
C GLN A 50 -12.17 5.56 -6.47
N ALA A 51 -11.22 6.07 -5.68
CA ALA A 51 -11.07 5.73 -4.26
C ALA A 51 -12.32 6.12 -3.45
N LEU A 52 -12.89 7.31 -3.69
CA LEU A 52 -14.12 7.77 -3.03
C LEU A 52 -15.32 6.88 -3.35
N VAL A 53 -15.49 6.50 -4.62
CA VAL A 53 -16.59 5.61 -5.03
C VAL A 53 -16.40 4.21 -4.44
N TYR A 54 -15.16 3.70 -4.41
CA TYR A 54 -14.88 2.40 -3.81
C TYR A 54 -15.07 2.41 -2.28
N ARG A 55 -14.64 3.48 -1.60
CA ARG A 55 -14.92 3.68 -0.18
C ARG A 55 -16.41 3.59 0.12
N GLN A 56 -17.25 4.22 -0.70
CA GLN A 56 -18.69 4.16 -0.48
C GLN A 56 -19.21 2.72 -0.56
N ARG A 57 -18.77 1.94 -1.57
CA ARG A 57 -19.14 0.51 -1.66
C ARG A 57 -18.71 -0.30 -0.44
N ILE A 58 -17.53 0.00 0.13
CA ILE A 58 -17.06 -0.65 1.35
C ILE A 58 -17.97 -0.28 2.53
N LEU A 59 -18.28 1.00 2.72
CA LEU A 59 -19.15 1.48 3.80
C LEU A 59 -20.56 0.90 3.69
N ASP A 60 -21.11 0.79 2.48
CA ASP A 60 -22.42 0.17 2.23
C ASP A 60 -22.44 -1.32 2.58
N ALA A 61 -21.28 -1.99 2.60
CA ALA A 61 -21.11 -3.39 2.97
C ALA A 61 -20.81 -3.60 4.46
N VAL A 62 -20.63 -2.53 5.25
CA VAL A 62 -20.41 -2.63 6.70
C VAL A 62 -21.71 -3.05 7.40
N PRO A 63 -21.73 -4.15 8.18
CA PRO A 63 -22.92 -4.56 8.92
C PRO A 63 -23.39 -3.50 9.93
N ALA A 64 -24.70 -3.36 10.08
CA ALA A 64 -25.28 -2.45 11.07
C ALA A 64 -24.72 -2.70 12.48
N GLY A 65 -24.38 -1.62 13.18
CA GLY A 65 -23.79 -1.67 14.53
C GLY A 65 -22.29 -1.97 14.58
N ARG A 66 -21.61 -2.01 13.43
CA ARG A 66 -20.15 -2.02 13.34
C ARG A 66 -19.63 -0.63 13.02
N ASP A 67 -18.49 -0.29 13.61
CA ASP A 67 -17.71 0.89 13.25
C ASP A 67 -16.45 0.40 12.54
N PHE A 68 -16.27 0.84 11.29
CA PHE A 68 -15.16 0.45 10.45
C PHE A 68 -14.80 1.59 9.50
N GLU A 69 -13.56 2.04 9.56
CA GLU A 69 -13.05 3.12 8.74
C GLU A 69 -12.05 2.57 7.69
N PRO A 70 -12.46 2.49 6.41
CA PRO A 70 -11.55 2.13 5.32
C PRO A 70 -10.65 3.33 4.96
N LEU A 71 -9.35 3.15 5.15
CA LEU A 71 -8.29 4.10 4.82
C LEU A 71 -7.83 3.80 3.38
N MET A 72 -8.28 4.60 2.42
CA MET A 72 -8.09 4.26 1.01
C MET A 72 -6.65 4.51 0.54
N THR A 73 -6.25 3.81 -0.52
CA THR A 73 -4.97 4.05 -1.19
C THR A 73 -5.16 4.24 -2.69
N LEU A 74 -4.16 4.81 -3.36
CA LEU A 74 -4.06 4.81 -4.82
C LEU A 74 -3.00 3.83 -5.29
N TYR A 75 -3.23 3.26 -6.47
CA TYR A 75 -2.26 2.44 -7.18
C TYR A 75 -1.32 3.39 -7.94
N LEU A 76 0.00 3.32 -7.66
CA LEU A 76 1.00 4.12 -8.37
C LEU A 76 1.18 3.63 -9.81
N THR A 77 1.17 4.55 -10.77
CA THR A 77 1.40 4.27 -12.19
C THR A 77 2.33 5.32 -12.79
N ASP A 78 2.88 5.05 -13.98
CA ASP A 78 3.68 5.99 -14.76
C ASP A 78 2.94 7.30 -15.06
N MET A 79 1.59 7.28 -15.00
CA MET A 79 0.72 8.43 -15.28
C MET A 79 0.23 9.14 -14.01
N THR A 80 0.65 8.71 -12.82
CA THR A 80 0.28 9.38 -11.58
C THR A 80 0.93 10.76 -11.54
N THR A 81 0.11 11.81 -11.36
CA THR A 81 0.58 13.20 -11.39
C THR A 81 0.67 13.80 -10.00
N PRO A 82 1.53 14.81 -9.76
CA PRO A 82 1.54 15.58 -8.52
C PRO A 82 0.17 16.16 -8.16
N ALA A 83 -0.59 16.63 -9.15
CA ALA A 83 -1.92 17.18 -8.94
C ALA A 83 -2.90 16.13 -8.37
N GLU A 84 -2.77 14.87 -8.80
CA GLU A 84 -3.58 13.78 -8.25
C GLU A 84 -3.17 13.45 -6.81
N ILE A 85 -1.87 13.50 -6.47
CA ILE A 85 -1.38 13.35 -5.09
C ILE A 85 -1.93 14.46 -4.18
N GLN A 86 -1.92 15.72 -4.64
CA GLN A 86 -2.50 16.85 -3.91
C GLN A 86 -3.99 16.65 -3.64
N LYS A 87 -4.73 16.22 -4.67
CA LYS A 87 -6.16 15.94 -4.56
C LYS A 87 -6.44 14.79 -3.61
N ALA A 88 -5.63 13.73 -3.67
CA ALA A 88 -5.71 12.59 -2.78
C ALA A 88 -5.50 13.00 -1.32
N HIS A 89 -4.43 13.77 -1.04
CA HIS A 89 -4.13 14.29 0.28
C HIS A 89 -5.27 15.17 0.82
N ALA A 90 -5.75 16.12 0.00
CA ALA A 90 -6.81 17.05 0.38
C ALA A 90 -8.16 16.35 0.64
N SER A 91 -8.38 15.15 0.10
CA SER A 91 -9.62 14.39 0.31
C SER A 91 -9.79 13.90 1.75
N SER A 92 -8.70 13.79 2.53
CA SER A 92 -8.67 13.13 3.84
C SER A 92 -9.19 11.68 3.85
N VAL A 93 -9.35 11.07 2.67
CA VAL A 93 -9.83 9.69 2.47
C VAL A 93 -8.72 8.78 1.96
N VAL A 94 -7.83 9.32 1.12
CA VAL A 94 -6.65 8.60 0.64
C VAL A 94 -5.50 8.86 1.61
N HIS A 95 -4.96 7.78 2.19
CA HIS A 95 -3.91 7.86 3.21
C HIS A 95 -2.53 7.49 2.68
N ALA A 96 -2.43 6.80 1.55
CA ALA A 96 -1.16 6.38 0.98
C ALA A 96 -1.27 6.04 -0.52
N VAL A 97 -0.13 5.86 -1.17
CA VAL A 97 -0.04 5.32 -2.53
C VAL A 97 0.74 4.00 -2.49
N LYS A 98 0.27 2.98 -3.20
CA LYS A 98 0.88 1.65 -3.26
C LYS A 98 1.65 1.47 -4.57
N LEU A 99 2.95 1.19 -4.44
CA LEU A 99 3.82 0.72 -5.51
C LEU A 99 3.75 -0.81 -5.60
N TYR A 100 3.39 -1.28 -6.78
CA TYR A 100 3.59 -2.66 -7.21
C TYR A 100 4.58 -2.65 -8.38
N PRO A 101 5.74 -3.32 -8.26
CA PRO A 101 6.60 -3.56 -9.40
C PRO A 101 5.84 -4.30 -10.49
N ALA A 102 6.03 -3.90 -11.76
CA ALA A 102 5.32 -4.50 -12.87
C ALA A 102 5.52 -6.03 -12.91
N GLY A 103 4.42 -6.77 -12.96
CA GLY A 103 4.41 -8.24 -13.01
C GLY A 103 4.69 -8.96 -11.69
N ALA A 104 4.79 -8.27 -10.55
CA ALA A 104 5.17 -8.90 -9.28
C ALA A 104 4.07 -9.74 -8.66
N THR A 105 2.81 -9.32 -8.83
CA THR A 105 1.67 -9.97 -8.18
C THR A 105 0.39 -9.80 -8.99
N THR A 106 -0.71 -10.38 -8.50
CA THR A 106 -2.04 -10.35 -9.14
C THR A 106 -2.45 -8.91 -9.49
N ASN A 107 -2.79 -8.71 -10.77
CA ASN A 107 -3.23 -7.42 -11.36
C ASN A 107 -2.15 -6.31 -11.37
N SER A 108 -0.87 -6.66 -11.37
CA SER A 108 0.22 -5.68 -11.37
C SER A 108 0.65 -5.16 -12.75
N ASP A 109 0.04 -5.65 -13.83
CA ASP A 109 0.41 -5.33 -15.21
C ASP A 109 0.19 -3.86 -15.59
N ALA A 110 -0.67 -3.14 -14.84
CA ALA A 110 -0.91 -1.70 -15.02
C ALA A 110 0.03 -0.82 -14.17
N GLY A 111 1.05 -1.42 -13.56
CA GLY A 111 1.95 -0.74 -12.62
C GLY A 111 3.09 0.03 -13.25
N VAL A 112 4.03 0.42 -12.40
CA VAL A 112 5.16 1.28 -12.75
C VAL A 112 6.15 0.51 -13.62
N THR A 113 6.45 1.02 -14.81
CA THR A 113 7.45 0.43 -15.71
C THR A 113 8.84 0.97 -15.43
N ASP A 114 8.93 2.25 -15.06
CA ASP A 114 10.14 2.93 -14.62
C ASP A 114 9.80 3.92 -13.51
N LEU A 115 10.38 3.72 -12.33
CA LEU A 115 10.14 4.57 -11.16
C LEU A 115 10.58 6.03 -11.38
N GLN A 116 11.46 6.30 -12.34
CA GLN A 116 11.82 7.66 -12.75
C GLN A 116 10.64 8.43 -13.34
N LEU A 117 9.69 7.75 -14.00
CA LEU A 117 8.47 8.38 -14.52
C LEU A 117 7.56 8.87 -13.40
N CYS A 118 7.68 8.28 -12.21
CA CYS A 118 6.93 8.67 -11.02
C CYS A 118 7.65 9.76 -10.19
N HIS A 119 8.80 10.28 -10.62
CA HIS A 119 9.63 11.19 -9.82
C HIS A 119 8.84 12.37 -9.25
N ASP A 120 8.08 13.08 -10.10
CA ASP A 120 7.33 14.25 -9.66
C ASP A 120 6.22 13.88 -8.67
N ALA A 121 5.53 12.75 -8.88
CA ALA A 121 4.52 12.27 -7.95
C ALA A 121 5.13 11.89 -6.59
N LEU A 122 6.28 11.21 -6.59
CA LEU A 122 7.02 10.83 -5.38
C LEU A 122 7.55 12.06 -4.63
N ALA A 123 8.03 13.08 -5.34
CA ALA A 123 8.45 14.35 -4.75
C ALA A 123 7.27 15.06 -4.07
N GLU A 124 6.09 15.05 -4.69
CA GLU A 124 4.89 15.64 -4.11
C GLU A 124 4.37 14.84 -2.91
N MET A 125 4.44 13.51 -2.96
CA MET A 125 4.16 12.65 -1.80
C MET A 125 5.09 12.99 -0.62
N ALA A 126 6.39 13.13 -0.88
CA ALA A 126 7.36 13.51 0.15
C ALA A 126 7.07 14.90 0.73
N ARG A 127 6.68 15.87 -0.11
CA ARG A 127 6.32 17.23 0.32
C ARG A 127 5.07 17.27 1.21
N LEU A 128 4.11 16.39 0.93
CA LEU A 128 2.85 16.26 1.67
C LEU A 128 2.90 15.20 2.79
N GLU A 129 4.06 14.61 3.04
CA GLU A 129 4.24 13.51 4.00
C GLU A 129 3.32 12.31 3.76
N MET A 130 2.87 12.12 2.51
CA MET A 130 2.02 11.00 2.10
C MET A 130 2.88 9.74 1.95
N PRO A 131 2.58 8.66 2.71
CA PRO A 131 3.35 7.43 2.64
C PRO A 131 3.28 6.74 1.28
N LEU A 132 4.42 6.17 0.87
CA LEU A 132 4.51 5.18 -0.18
C LEU A 132 4.55 3.78 0.46
N LEU A 133 3.55 2.96 0.13
CA LEU A 133 3.51 1.55 0.50
C LEU A 133 4.18 0.75 -0.62
N ILE A 134 5.06 -0.19 -0.31
CA ILE A 134 5.86 -0.88 -1.32
C ILE A 134 5.69 -2.38 -1.19
N HIS A 135 5.28 -3.04 -2.27
CA HIS A 135 5.50 -4.47 -2.43
C HIS A 135 6.93 -4.69 -2.93
N GLY A 136 7.82 -5.15 -2.05
CA GLY A 136 9.27 -5.05 -2.23
C GLY A 136 9.93 -6.24 -2.92
N GLU A 137 9.50 -6.64 -4.11
CA GLU A 137 10.11 -7.73 -4.88
C GLU A 137 10.46 -7.30 -6.31
N VAL A 138 11.63 -7.71 -6.80
CA VAL A 138 11.92 -7.64 -8.25
C VAL A 138 11.26 -8.79 -8.99
N THR A 139 11.04 -8.65 -10.29
CA THR A 139 10.31 -9.64 -11.10
C THR A 139 11.14 -10.29 -12.19
N ASP A 140 12.44 -9.99 -12.21
CA ASP A 140 13.38 -10.55 -13.18
C ASP A 140 13.31 -12.09 -13.19
N HIS A 141 13.32 -12.67 -14.39
CA HIS A 141 13.15 -14.11 -14.61
C HIS A 141 14.42 -14.92 -14.28
N ASP A 142 15.58 -14.26 -14.25
CA ASP A 142 16.89 -14.81 -13.91
C ASP A 142 17.22 -14.73 -12.42
N ILE A 143 16.34 -14.12 -11.61
CA ILE A 143 16.48 -14.02 -10.15
C ILE A 143 15.57 -15.04 -9.48
N ASP A 144 16.17 -15.88 -8.64
CA ASP A 144 15.44 -16.84 -7.83
C ASP A 144 14.40 -16.15 -6.96
N ILE A 145 13.21 -16.76 -6.83
CA ILE A 145 12.08 -16.16 -6.11
C ILE A 145 12.44 -15.79 -4.66
N PHE A 146 13.30 -16.58 -3.99
CA PHE A 146 13.71 -16.34 -2.61
C PHE A 146 14.71 -15.19 -2.45
N ASP A 147 15.35 -14.75 -3.54
CA ASP A 147 16.30 -13.63 -3.54
C ASP A 147 15.64 -12.30 -3.94
N ARG A 148 14.40 -12.31 -4.44
CA ARG A 148 13.75 -11.12 -5.03
C ARG A 148 13.60 -9.96 -4.05
N GLU A 149 13.23 -10.23 -2.81
CA GLU A 149 13.08 -9.20 -1.77
C GLU A 149 14.42 -8.53 -1.44
N LYS A 150 15.47 -9.35 -1.23
CA LYS A 150 16.83 -8.87 -0.97
C LYS A 150 17.38 -8.05 -2.12
N VAL A 151 17.15 -8.48 -3.36
CA VAL A 151 17.60 -7.74 -4.54
C VAL A 151 16.84 -6.42 -4.67
N PHE A 152 15.53 -6.40 -4.39
CA PHE A 152 14.71 -5.18 -4.42
C PHE A 152 15.24 -4.11 -3.47
N ILE A 153 15.61 -4.49 -2.24
CA ILE A 153 16.17 -3.55 -1.25
C ILE A 153 17.37 -2.80 -1.84
N ASN A 154 18.28 -3.54 -2.47
CA ASN A 154 19.52 -2.99 -3.01
C ASN A 154 19.31 -2.20 -4.30
N ARG A 155 18.51 -2.73 -5.24
CA ARG A 155 18.36 -2.17 -6.59
C ARG A 155 17.32 -1.05 -6.67
N VAL A 156 16.31 -1.04 -5.81
CA VAL A 156 15.16 -0.13 -5.91
C VAL A 156 15.00 0.71 -4.65
N LEU A 157 14.86 0.08 -3.48
CA LEU A 157 14.53 0.80 -2.24
C LEU A 157 15.63 1.77 -1.81
N ALA A 158 16.88 1.31 -1.74
CA ALA A 158 17.99 2.16 -1.33
C ALA A 158 18.22 3.36 -2.27
N PRO A 159 18.19 3.22 -3.61
CA PRO A 159 18.17 4.37 -4.52
C PRO A 159 16.97 5.31 -4.33
N LEU A 160 15.77 4.76 -4.16
CA LEU A 160 14.55 5.55 -3.94
C LEU A 160 14.68 6.46 -2.71
N MET A 161 15.15 5.91 -1.59
CA MET A 161 15.38 6.67 -0.36
C MET A 161 16.44 7.77 -0.53
N ARG A 162 17.49 7.54 -1.33
CA ARG A 162 18.50 8.57 -1.60
C ARG A 162 17.93 9.72 -2.42
N ASN A 163 17.05 9.41 -3.38
CA ASN A 163 16.44 10.40 -4.26
C ASN A 163 15.31 11.18 -3.57
N HIS A 164 14.61 10.55 -2.62
CA HIS A 164 13.50 11.13 -1.87
C HIS A 164 13.69 10.93 -0.35
N PRO A 165 14.67 11.62 0.29
CA PRO A 165 15.10 11.32 1.66
C PRO A 165 14.04 11.59 2.74
N THR A 166 13.03 12.42 2.44
CA THR A 166 11.91 12.72 3.34
C THR A 166 10.65 11.92 3.02
N LEU A 167 10.66 11.06 1.98
CA LEU A 167 9.51 10.23 1.66
C LEU A 167 9.33 9.17 2.75
N ARG A 168 8.12 9.12 3.31
CA ARG A 168 7.72 8.06 4.25
C ARG A 168 7.42 6.80 3.48
N ILE A 169 8.01 5.68 3.90
CA ILE A 169 7.91 4.40 3.20
C ILE A 169 7.47 3.31 4.18
N VAL A 170 6.56 2.46 3.73
CA VAL A 170 6.25 1.19 4.38
C VAL A 170 6.68 0.07 3.44
N LEU A 171 7.66 -0.72 3.87
CA LEU A 171 8.01 -1.97 3.19
C LEU A 171 7.00 -3.04 3.63
N GLU A 172 6.05 -3.32 2.77
CA GLU A 172 4.92 -4.19 3.11
C GLU A 172 5.37 -5.64 3.25
N HIS A 173 4.70 -6.38 4.13
CA HIS A 173 4.77 -7.84 4.30
C HIS A 173 6.19 -8.41 4.12
N ILE A 174 7.15 -7.89 4.89
CA ILE A 174 8.54 -8.35 4.81
C ILE A 174 8.65 -9.83 5.15
N THR A 175 9.49 -10.55 4.43
CA THR A 175 9.59 -12.02 4.52
C THR A 175 10.99 -12.52 4.89
N THR A 176 12.02 -11.66 4.77
CA THR A 176 13.42 -12.05 4.97
C THR A 176 14.07 -11.36 6.16
N ALA A 177 15.11 -12.02 6.70
CA ALA A 177 16.00 -11.40 7.70
C ALA A 177 16.68 -10.14 7.14
N ASP A 178 17.05 -10.15 5.84
CA ASP A 178 17.63 -8.98 5.16
C ASP A 178 16.69 -7.76 5.22
N ALA A 179 15.38 -7.94 5.00
CA ALA A 179 14.39 -6.86 5.09
C ALA A 179 14.17 -6.39 6.53
N ALA A 180 14.10 -7.32 7.49
CA ALA A 180 14.00 -6.96 8.91
C ALA A 180 15.23 -6.15 9.36
N ASP A 181 16.44 -6.61 9.04
CA ASP A 181 17.69 -5.92 9.35
C ASP A 181 17.75 -4.56 8.67
N PHE A 182 17.32 -4.45 7.41
CA PHE A 182 17.26 -3.18 6.71
C PHE A 182 16.35 -2.17 7.43
N VAL A 183 15.13 -2.57 7.79
CA VAL A 183 14.15 -1.70 8.46
C VAL A 183 14.64 -1.28 9.85
N MET A 184 15.23 -2.21 10.63
CA MET A 184 15.78 -1.90 11.96
C MET A 184 16.96 -0.91 11.93
N ASN A 185 17.69 -0.84 10.81
CA ASN A 185 18.84 0.05 10.65
C ASN A 185 18.53 1.30 9.78
N ALA A 186 17.28 1.46 9.34
CA ALA A 186 16.83 2.61 8.56
C ALA A 186 16.54 3.83 9.47
N ASN A 187 16.16 4.95 8.85
CA ASN A 187 15.71 6.14 9.58
C ASN A 187 14.22 6.06 9.94
N ASP A 188 13.73 7.02 10.71
CA ASP A 188 12.34 7.09 11.18
C ASP A 188 11.28 7.20 10.06
N ASN A 189 11.70 7.38 8.79
CA ASN A 189 10.80 7.44 7.64
C ASN A 189 10.48 6.06 7.06
N ILE A 190 11.07 4.97 7.59
CA ILE A 190 10.77 3.61 7.18
C ILE A 190 10.06 2.82 8.27
N ALA A 191 9.02 2.11 7.86
CA ALA A 191 8.35 1.09 8.65
C ALA A 191 8.14 -0.18 7.80
N ALA A 192 7.65 -1.24 8.44
CA ALA A 192 7.24 -2.46 7.75
C ALA A 192 5.96 -3.04 8.35
N THR A 193 5.26 -3.82 7.54
CA THR A 193 4.18 -4.71 7.99
C THR A 193 4.65 -6.17 7.90
N ILE A 194 4.11 -7.03 8.75
CA ILE A 194 4.39 -8.47 8.77
C ILE A 194 3.05 -9.19 8.80
N THR A 195 2.89 -10.21 7.97
CA THR A 195 1.65 -11.00 7.89
C THR A 195 1.62 -12.08 8.97
N PRO A 196 0.44 -12.67 9.26
CA PRO A 196 0.38 -13.81 10.18
C PRO A 196 0.91 -15.15 9.63
N HIS A 197 1.11 -15.29 8.31
CA HIS A 197 1.38 -16.56 7.62
C HIS A 197 2.84 -16.74 7.24
#